data_AF-A0A530GDL8-F1
#
_entry.id   AF-A0A530GDL8-F1
#
_cell.length_a   1.000
_cell.length_b   1.000
_cell.length_c   1.000
_cell.angle_alpha   90.00
_cell.angle_beta   90.00
_cell.angle_gamma   90.00
#
_symmetry.space_group_name_H-M   'P 1'
#
loop_
_entity.id
_entity.type
_entity.pdbx_description
1 polymer ?
#
loop_
_entity_poly.entity_id
_entity_poly.type
_entity_poly.pdbx_seq_one_letter_code
_entity_poly.pdbx_strand_id
1 'polypeptide(L)' 'PVVEIDGAPIANGHPGSMTLSLRQAFFDVAEKSPA' A
#
# COMPACT_ATOMS: atom_id res chain seq x y z
N PRO A 1 3.21 -2.28 0.93
CA PRO A 1 2.76 -3.04 -0.25
C PRO A 1 3.74 -4.20 -0.45
N VAL A 2 3.23 -5.41 -0.65
CA VAL A 2 4.05 -6.51 -1.16
C VAL A 2 4.11 -6.34 -2.68
N VAL A 3 5.31 -6.38 -3.26
CA VAL A 3 5.52 -6.19 -4.71
C VAL A 3 6.21 -7.40 -5.37
N GLU A 4 6.58 -8.40 -4.58
CA GLU A 4 7.27 -9.61 -5.01
C GLU A 4 6.88 -10.77 -4.08
N ILE A 5 6.73 -11.97 -4.63
CA ILE A 5 6.52 -13.23 -3.89
C ILE A 5 7.43 -14.29 -4.51
N ASP A 6 8.20 -15.00 -3.70
CA ASP A 6 9.12 -16.06 -4.14
C ASP A 6 10.09 -15.64 -5.25
N GLY A 7 10.57 -14.39 -5.22
CA GLY A 7 11.47 -13.84 -6.25
C GLY A 7 10.78 -13.42 -7.55
N ALA A 8 9.47 -13.61 -7.67
CA ALA A 8 8.69 -13.22 -8.83
C ALA A 8 7.97 -11.88 -8.59
N PRO A 9 8.13 -10.89 -9.51
CA PRO A 9 7.47 -9.60 -9.36
C PRO A 9 5.95 -9.74 -9.52
N ILE A 10 5.19 -9.03 -8.68
CA ILE A 10 3.74 -8.89 -8.86
C ILE A 10 3.52 -7.85 -9.97
N ALA A 11 3.01 -8.29 -11.11
CA ALA A 11 2.79 -7.47 -12.30
C ALA A 11 4.06 -6.70 -12.74
N ASN A 12 4.12 -5.38 -12.50
CA ASN A 12 5.26 -4.54 -12.86
C ASN A 12 6.27 -4.32 -11.72
N GLY A 13 6.10 -4.99 -10.58
CA GLY A 13 7.02 -4.87 -9.44
C GLY A 13 6.94 -3.53 -8.70
N HIS A 14 5.92 -2.72 -8.96
CA HIS A 14 5.70 -1.44 -8.30
C HIS A 14 4.37 -1.41 -7.54
N PRO A 15 4.25 -0.58 -6.48
CA PRO A 15 2.97 -0.39 -5.81
C PRO A 15 1.90 0.09 -6.78
N GLY A 16 0.77 -0.62 -6.83
CA GLY A 16 -0.38 -0.22 -7.63
C GLY A 16 -1.09 1.02 -7.08
N SER A 17 -1.79 1.74 -7.96
CA SER A 17 -2.57 2.94 -7.61
C SER A 17 -3.59 2.67 -6.50
N MET A 18 -4.29 1.53 -6.53
CA MET A 18 -5.24 1.15 -5.48
C MET A 18 -4.58 1.03 -4.11
N THR A 19 -3.41 0.39 -4.03
CA THR A 19 -2.68 0.27 -2.76
C THR A 19 -2.19 1.63 -2.24
N LEU A 20 -1.79 2.54 -3.14
CA LEU A 20 -1.41 3.90 -2.76
C LEU A 20 -2.60 4.69 -2.22
N SER A 21 -3.76 4.64 -2.88
CA SER A 21 -4.99 5.29 -2.43
C SER A 21 -5.44 4.78 -1.06
N LEU A 22 -5.43 3.45 -0.85
CA LEU A 22 -5.79 2.85 0.44
C LEU A 22 -4.85 3.27 1.57
N ARG A 23 -3.54 3.32 1.30
CA ARG A 23 -2.55 3.79 2.27
C ARG A 23 -2.81 5.26 2.66
N GLN A 24 -3.07 6.13 1.69
CA GLN A 24 -3.33 7.53 1.97
C GLN A 24 -4.58 7.67 2.86
N ALA A 25 -5.67 7.02 2.48
CA ALA A 25 -6.92 7.04 3.24
C ALA A 25 -6.74 6.49 4.67
N PHE A 26 -5.91 5.47 4.85
CA PHE A 26 -5.58 4.95 6.17
C PHE A 26 -4.90 6.02 7.04
N PHE A 27 -3.88 6.70 6.53
CA PHE A 27 -3.18 7.75 7.28
C PHE A 27 -4.08 8.96 7.56
N ASP A 28 -4.93 9.36 6.61
CA ASP A 28 -5.88 10.46 6.80
C ASP A 28 -6.87 10.24 7.97
N VAL A 29 -7.13 8.97 8.32
CA VAL A 29 -7.98 8.54 9.43
C VAL A 29 -7.16 8.28 10.70
N ALA A 30 -6.06 7.54 10.56
CA ALA A 30 -5.19 7.16 11.67
C ALA A 30 -4.52 8.38 12.33
N GLU A 31 -4.11 9.39 11.57
CA GLU A 31 -3.54 10.65 12.11
C GLU A 31 -4.52 11.44 12.98
N LYS A 32 -5.83 11.20 12.82
CA LYS A 32 -6.89 11.86 13.60
C LYS A 32 -7.38 11.01 14.77
N SER A 33 -6.94 9.76 14.85
CA SER A 33 -7.40 8.81 15.86
C SER A 33 -6.31 8.63 16.91
N PRO A 34 -6.60 8.82 18.21
CA PRO A 34 -5.62 8.59 19.26
C PRO A 34 -5.16 7.13 19.27
N ALA A 35 -3.90 6.92 19.63
CA ALA A 35 -3.25 5.60 19.71
C ALA A 35 -3.71 4.79 20.93
#